data_AF-A0A075GJS1-F1
#
_entry.id   AF-A0A075GJS1-F1
#
_cell.length_a   1.000
_cell.length_b   1.000
_cell.length_c   1.000
_cell.angle_alpha   90.00
_cell.angle_beta   90.00
_cell.angle_gamma   90.00
#
_symmetry.space_group_name_H-M   'P 1'
#
loop_
_entity.id
_entity.type
_entity.pdbx_description
1 polymer ?
#
loop_
_entity_poly.entity_id
_entity_poly.type
_entity_poly.pdbx_seq_one_letter_code
_entity_poly.pdbx_strand_id
1 'polypeptide(L)'
;MIGLWTTTRRGDYNMGFKLSSKSRKFQRKLNQHSSSGEVKTKQEWYWLCAQVGLIRNDKADEEPSGADFVQGWTDSIKPHSNLILGMLFKRYVENFPDIMLQTQVRQFMEEIFDSEGTNLSVRGHEELNRYAEGGFEIIRDEMIDVPHELFIFLNKYHQIIVNC
;
A
#
# COMPACT_ATOMS: atom_id res chain seq x y z
N MET A 1 34.44 1.38 -34.83
CA MET A 1 33.95 2.26 -33.76
C MET A 1 32.62 1.71 -33.29
N ILE A 2 32.63 1.06 -32.12
CA ILE A 2 31.46 0.39 -31.54
C ILE A 2 30.71 1.47 -30.76
N GLY A 3 29.48 1.78 -31.17
CA GLY A 3 28.62 2.74 -30.49
C GLY A 3 28.22 2.20 -29.12
N LEU A 4 28.70 2.86 -28.07
CA LEU A 4 28.27 2.66 -26.70
C LEU A 4 26.80 3.05 -26.59
N TRP A 5 25.94 2.05 -26.35
CA TRP A 5 24.61 2.27 -25.79
C TRP A 5 24.81 2.83 -24.39
N THR A 6 24.66 4.14 -24.23
CA THR A 6 24.52 4.75 -22.92
C THR A 6 23.16 4.35 -22.38
N THR A 7 23.16 3.35 -21.50
CA THR A 7 22.02 3.05 -20.63
C THR A 7 21.67 4.33 -19.90
N THR A 8 20.62 5.01 -20.36
CA THR A 8 20.02 6.10 -19.60
C THR A 8 19.54 5.44 -18.31
N ARG A 9 20.22 5.72 -17.19
CA ARG A 9 19.71 5.33 -15.86
C ARG A 9 18.28 5.87 -15.81
N ARG A 10 17.28 4.98 -15.68
CA ARG A 10 15.93 5.35 -15.25
C ARG A 10 16.13 6.31 -14.08
N GLY A 11 15.69 7.55 -14.23
CA GLY A 11 15.72 8.53 -13.14
C GLY A 11 15.06 7.94 -11.90
N ASP A 12 15.37 8.50 -10.73
CA ASP A 12 14.95 8.09 -9.38
C ASP A 12 13.42 7.98 -9.18
N TYR A 13 12.75 7.11 -9.93
CA TYR A 13 11.39 6.68 -9.65
C TYR A 13 11.46 5.85 -8.39
N ASN A 14 10.98 6.45 -7.31
CA ASN A 14 11.00 5.85 -5.99
C ASN A 14 9.95 4.72 -5.96
N MET A 15 10.39 3.50 -6.28
CA MET A 15 9.60 2.26 -6.46
C MET A 15 9.30 1.56 -5.12
N GLY A 16 9.16 2.34 -4.04
CA GLY A 16 8.91 1.80 -2.70
C GLY A 16 7.48 1.97 -2.23
N PHE A 17 7.19 1.28 -1.14
CA PHE A 17 5.95 1.46 -0.39
C PHE A 17 6.07 2.70 0.47
N LYS A 18 5.11 3.62 0.37
CA LYS A 18 5.14 4.93 1.02
C LYS A 18 3.89 5.16 1.88
N LEU A 19 4.12 5.85 2.99
CA LEU A 19 3.10 6.33 3.91
C LEU A 19 3.54 7.69 4.47
N SER A 20 2.59 8.54 4.82
CA SER A 20 2.87 9.87 5.36
C SER A 20 3.62 9.82 6.69
N SER A 21 4.27 10.92 7.04
CA SER A 21 4.94 11.08 8.35
C SER A 21 3.97 10.91 9.52
N LYS A 22 2.69 11.26 9.33
CA LYS A 22 1.61 11.05 10.32
C LYS A 22 1.38 9.56 10.57
N SER A 23 1.28 8.76 9.51
CA SER A 23 1.12 7.31 9.60
C SER A 23 2.30 6.66 10.32
N ARG A 24 3.53 7.04 9.96
CA ARG A 24 4.76 6.56 10.62
C ARG A 24 4.79 6.90 12.11
N LYS A 25 4.34 8.11 12.47
CA LYS A 25 4.25 8.55 13.86
C LYS A 25 3.18 7.78 14.63
N PHE A 26 2.06 7.45 13.98
CA PHE A 26 0.98 6.64 14.57
C PHE A 26 1.51 5.24 14.92
N GLN A 27 2.12 4.53 13.96
CA GLN A 27 2.70 3.20 14.20
C GLN A 27 3.71 3.23 15.36
N ARG A 28 4.61 4.22 15.38
CA ARG A 28 5.60 4.35 16.45
C ARG A 28 4.95 4.51 17.82
N LYS A 29 3.91 5.33 17.92
CA LYS A 29 3.17 5.52 19.18
C LYS A 29 2.46 4.24 19.63
N LEU A 30 1.86 3.51 18.68
CA LEU A 30 1.19 2.24 18.95
C LEU A 30 2.17 1.21 19.53
N ASN A 31 3.35 1.07 18.95
CA ASN A 31 4.36 0.12 19.43
C ASN A 31 5.04 0.57 20.73
N GLN A 32 5.17 1.87 21.00
CA GLN A 32 5.93 2.38 22.15
C GLN A 32 5.34 2.01 23.52
N HIS A 33 4.02 1.85 23.60
CA HIS A 33 3.32 1.72 24.89
C HIS A 33 2.65 0.36 25.11
N SER A 34 2.64 -0.50 24.10
CA SER A 34 1.87 -1.73 24.11
C SER A 34 2.60 -2.84 24.88
N SER A 35 1.92 -3.41 25.87
CA SER A 35 2.37 -4.62 26.56
C SER A 35 1.83 -5.91 25.91
N SER A 36 0.79 -5.79 25.08
CA SER A 36 0.13 -6.91 24.39
C SER A 36 0.78 -7.33 23.07
N GLY A 37 1.89 -6.69 22.67
CA GLY A 37 2.64 -6.98 21.44
C GLY A 37 2.87 -5.73 20.59
N GLU A 38 3.43 -5.91 19.40
CA GLU A 38 3.72 -4.82 18.46
C GLU A 38 3.40 -5.20 17.01
N VAL A 39 3.21 -4.18 16.16
CA VAL A 39 3.28 -4.36 14.71
C VAL A 39 4.75 -4.44 14.34
N LYS A 40 5.25 -5.65 14.10
CA LYS A 40 6.69 -5.99 14.07
C LYS A 40 7.41 -5.33 12.92
N THR A 41 6.76 -5.23 11.76
CA THR A 41 7.40 -4.67 10.56
C THR A 41 6.64 -3.46 10.03
N LYS A 42 7.39 -2.56 9.38
CA LYS A 42 6.79 -1.45 8.62
C LYS A 42 5.88 -1.98 7.52
N GLN A 43 6.19 -3.14 6.92
CA GLN A 43 5.35 -3.73 5.88
C GLN A 43 4.02 -4.25 6.42
N GLU A 44 3.98 -4.82 7.61
CA GLU A 44 2.73 -5.17 8.29
C GLU A 44 1.85 -3.94 8.52
N TRP A 45 2.44 -2.85 9.01
CA TRP A 45 1.70 -1.59 9.16
C TRP A 45 1.18 -1.06 7.82
N TYR A 46 2.04 -1.03 6.81
CA TYR A 46 1.65 -0.64 5.45
C TYR A 46 0.47 -1.48 4.94
N TRP A 47 0.53 -2.80 5.13
CA TRP A 47 -0.51 -3.71 4.68
C TRP A 47 -1.81 -3.57 5.48
N LEU A 48 -1.75 -3.29 6.79
CA LEU A 48 -2.95 -2.98 7.58
C LEU A 48 -3.66 -1.75 7.02
N CYS A 49 -2.92 -0.68 6.72
CA CYS A 49 -3.50 0.51 6.12
C CYS A 49 -4.03 0.24 4.70
N ALA A 50 -3.26 -0.44 3.85
CA ALA A 50 -3.66 -0.76 2.48
C ALA A 50 -4.92 -1.64 2.42
N GLN A 51 -5.09 -2.59 3.35
CA GLN A 51 -6.30 -3.40 3.45
C GLN A 51 -7.53 -2.53 3.67
N VAL A 52 -7.48 -1.58 4.62
CA VAL A 52 -8.63 -0.71 4.91
C VAL A 52 -9.00 0.12 3.68
N GLY A 53 -8.02 0.76 3.03
CA GLY A 53 -8.27 1.55 1.82
C GLY A 53 -8.82 0.71 0.67
N LEU A 54 -8.23 -0.47 0.41
CA LEU A 54 -8.72 -1.39 -0.63
C LEU A 54 -10.12 -1.92 -0.31
N ILE A 55 -10.46 -2.20 0.95
CA ILE A 55 -11.79 -2.71 1.31
C ILE A 55 -12.84 -1.60 1.18
N ARG A 56 -12.53 -0.38 1.65
CA ARG A 56 -13.40 0.79 1.58
C ARG A 56 -13.45 1.47 0.21
N ASN A 57 -12.59 1.04 -0.71
CA ASN A 57 -12.34 1.71 -1.99
C ASN A 57 -12.01 3.21 -1.80
N ASP A 58 -11.20 3.49 -0.78
CA ASP A 58 -10.78 4.84 -0.40
C ASP A 58 -9.28 5.00 -0.61
N LYS A 59 -8.90 6.05 -1.32
CA LYS A 59 -7.52 6.36 -1.66
C LYS A 59 -7.27 7.85 -1.50
N ALA A 60 -6.09 8.19 -1.00
CA ALA A 60 -5.66 9.58 -0.96
C ALA A 60 -5.62 10.18 -2.39
N ASP A 61 -5.87 11.49 -2.50
CA ASP A 61 -5.82 12.19 -3.79
C ASP A 61 -4.45 12.10 -4.44
N GLU A 62 -3.40 12.17 -3.63
CA GLU A 62 -2.00 12.12 -4.06
C GLU A 62 -1.24 11.00 -3.34
N GLU A 63 -0.20 10.47 -4.00
CA GLU A 63 0.73 9.55 -3.34
C GLU A 63 1.45 10.26 -2.17
N PRO A 64 1.61 9.60 -1.00
CA PRO A 64 2.40 10.16 0.09
C PRO A 64 3.81 10.53 -0.35
N SER A 65 4.16 11.80 -0.15
CA SER A 65 5.50 12.31 -0.42
C SER A 65 6.52 11.84 0.63
N GLY A 66 7.78 11.76 0.21
CA GLY A 66 8.93 11.45 1.07
C GLY A 66 9.63 10.13 0.74
N ALA A 67 10.59 9.78 1.59
CA ALA A 67 11.38 8.57 1.44
C ALA A 67 10.53 7.31 1.63
N ASP A 68 10.97 6.21 1.03
CA ASP A 68 10.30 4.93 1.15
C ASP A 68 10.08 4.55 2.62
N PHE A 69 8.89 4.04 2.89
CA PHE A 69 8.59 3.40 4.15
C PHE A 69 9.14 1.98 4.17
N VAL A 70 9.00 1.26 3.06
CA VAL A 70 9.55 -0.08 2.82
C VAL A 70 10.01 -0.18 1.36
N GLN A 71 11.19 -0.73 1.10
CA GLN A 71 11.77 -0.79 -0.27
C GLN A 71 11.25 -1.94 -1.14
N GLY A 72 10.56 -2.93 -0.58
CA GLY A 72 10.12 -4.13 -1.29
C GLY A 72 9.39 -5.09 -0.35
N TRP A 73 8.97 -6.26 -0.84
CA TRP A 73 8.27 -7.26 -0.02
C TRP A 73 9.20 -7.89 1.01
N THR A 74 8.85 -7.79 2.30
CA THR A 74 9.48 -8.50 3.42
C THR A 74 9.07 -9.97 3.42
N ASP A 75 9.90 -10.82 4.00
CA ASP A 75 9.67 -12.28 4.03
C ASP A 75 8.33 -12.69 4.66
N SER A 76 7.79 -11.89 5.60
CA SER A 76 6.50 -12.14 6.23
C SER A 76 5.30 -11.91 5.30
N ILE A 77 5.40 -10.96 4.36
CA ILE A 77 4.30 -10.58 3.47
C ILE A 77 4.48 -11.15 2.06
N LYS A 78 5.72 -11.37 1.62
CA LYS A 78 6.06 -11.86 0.29
C LYS A 78 5.26 -13.11 -0.16
N PRO A 79 4.97 -14.12 0.69
CA PRO A 79 4.14 -15.25 0.30
C PRO A 79 2.71 -14.87 -0.11
N HIS A 80 2.22 -13.71 0.36
CA HIS A 80 0.88 -13.19 0.11
C HIS A 80 0.86 -12.07 -0.94
N SER A 81 2.01 -11.68 -1.51
CA SER A 81 2.11 -10.54 -2.44
C SER A 81 1.14 -10.68 -3.62
N ASN A 82 1.03 -11.86 -4.23
CA ASN A 82 0.11 -12.09 -5.35
C ASN A 82 -1.36 -11.83 -4.99
N LEU A 83 -1.78 -12.10 -3.75
CA LEU A 83 -3.15 -11.80 -3.30
C LEU A 83 -3.34 -10.28 -3.16
N ILE A 84 -2.34 -9.58 -2.61
CA ILE A 84 -2.33 -8.12 -2.50
C ILE A 84 -2.43 -7.48 -3.89
N LEU A 85 -1.60 -7.95 -4.83
CA LEU A 85 -1.59 -7.51 -6.22
C LEU A 85 -2.94 -7.75 -6.91
N GLY A 86 -3.55 -8.90 -6.69
CA GLY A 86 -4.88 -9.21 -7.22
C GLY A 86 -5.97 -8.29 -6.65
N MET A 87 -5.93 -7.98 -5.35
CA MET A 87 -6.87 -7.03 -4.73
C MET A 87 -6.72 -5.62 -5.29
N LEU A 88 -5.47 -5.14 -5.45
CA LEU A 88 -5.18 -3.86 -6.06
C LEU A 88 -5.75 -3.78 -7.48
N PHE A 89 -5.47 -4.79 -8.31
CA PHE A 89 -5.93 -4.81 -9.69
C PHE A 89 -7.45 -4.85 -9.79
N LYS A 90 -8.12 -5.67 -8.95
CA LYS A 90 -9.59 -5.67 -8.87
C LYS A 90 -10.13 -4.27 -8.61
N ARG A 91 -9.60 -3.56 -7.62
CA ARG A 91 -10.04 -2.18 -7.31
C ARG A 91 -9.71 -1.18 -8.40
N TYR A 92 -8.54 -1.33 -9.04
CA TYR A 92 -8.17 -0.47 -10.16
C TYR A 92 -9.19 -0.57 -11.30
N VAL A 93 -9.52 -1.80 -11.71
CA VAL A 93 -10.45 -2.12 -12.79
C VAL A 93 -11.89 -1.68 -12.48
N GLU A 94 -12.34 -1.76 -11.22
CA GLU A 94 -13.68 -1.31 -10.81
C GLU A 94 -13.94 0.18 -11.06
N ASN A 95 -12.90 1.00 -11.15
CA ASN A 95 -13.03 2.42 -11.50
C ASN A 95 -13.30 2.66 -13.00
N PHE A 96 -13.30 1.60 -13.81
CA PHE A 96 -13.54 1.65 -15.24
C PHE A 96 -14.66 0.66 -15.61
N PRO A 97 -15.94 1.00 -15.34
CA PRO A 97 -17.06 0.07 -15.53
C PRO A 97 -17.34 -0.31 -17.00
N ASP A 98 -16.85 0.48 -17.96
CA ASP A 98 -17.07 0.28 -19.40
C ASP A 98 -16.02 -0.63 -20.07
N ILE A 99 -15.28 -1.44 -19.30
CA ILE A 99 -14.33 -2.41 -19.86
C ILE A 99 -15.11 -3.51 -20.58
N MET A 100 -15.15 -3.41 -21.89
CA MET A 100 -15.90 -4.35 -22.74
C MET A 100 -14.97 -5.22 -23.61
N LEU A 101 -13.66 -4.95 -23.62
CA LEU A 101 -12.71 -5.58 -24.55
C LEU A 101 -11.47 -6.15 -23.83
N GLN A 102 -11.06 -7.36 -24.23
CA GLN A 102 -9.84 -8.02 -23.71
C GLN A 102 -8.58 -7.14 -23.84
N THR A 103 -8.50 -6.31 -24.88
CA THR A 103 -7.37 -5.38 -25.10
C THR A 103 -7.25 -4.34 -23.99
N GLN A 104 -8.37 -3.87 -23.42
CA GLN A 104 -8.37 -2.89 -22.33
C GLN A 104 -7.89 -3.52 -21.02
N VAL A 105 -8.27 -4.79 -20.76
CA VAL A 105 -7.79 -5.53 -19.58
C VAL A 105 -6.28 -5.74 -19.63
N ARG A 106 -5.73 -6.07 -20.80
CA ARG A 106 -4.28 -6.22 -20.99
C ARG A 106 -3.54 -4.91 -20.69
N GLN A 107 -4.04 -3.80 -21.22
CA GLN A 107 -3.46 -2.49 -20.95
C GLN A 107 -3.45 -2.18 -19.45
N PHE A 108 -4.55 -2.44 -18.73
CA PHE A 108 -4.60 -2.21 -17.29
C PHE A 108 -3.65 -3.12 -16.49
N MET A 109 -3.45 -4.36 -16.93
CA MET A 109 -2.44 -5.23 -16.34
C MET A 109 -1.03 -4.66 -16.54
N GLU A 110 -0.72 -4.16 -17.73
CA GLU A 110 0.57 -3.52 -18.05
C GLU A 110 0.75 -2.16 -17.32
N GLU A 111 -0.34 -1.46 -17.01
CA GLU A 111 -0.31 -0.24 -16.21
C GLU A 111 -0.03 -0.52 -14.73
N ILE A 112 -0.53 -1.61 -14.14
CA ILE A 112 -0.38 -1.89 -12.71
C ILE A 112 0.82 -2.79 -12.41
N PHE A 113 1.14 -3.73 -13.29
CA PHE A 113 2.14 -4.75 -13.03
C PHE A 113 3.40 -4.56 -13.87
N ASP A 114 4.52 -5.01 -13.30
CA ASP A 114 5.79 -5.15 -14.00
C ASP A 114 6.39 -6.53 -13.68
N SER A 115 7.42 -6.93 -14.40
CA SER A 115 8.16 -8.18 -14.20
C SER A 115 9.34 -8.08 -13.24
N GLU A 116 9.62 -6.87 -12.72
CA GLU A 116 10.76 -6.59 -11.86
C GLU A 116 10.37 -6.35 -10.39
N GLY A 117 11.27 -6.73 -9.47
CA GLY A 117 11.20 -6.35 -8.05
C GLY A 117 9.94 -6.84 -7.31
N THR A 118 8.99 -5.93 -7.09
CA THR A 118 7.73 -6.15 -6.37
C THR A 118 6.60 -6.68 -7.26
N ASN A 119 6.85 -6.79 -8.57
CA ASN A 119 5.86 -7.02 -9.64
C ASN A 119 4.84 -5.88 -9.81
N LEU A 120 5.12 -4.70 -9.26
CA LEU A 120 4.34 -3.49 -9.49
C LEU A 120 5.11 -2.58 -10.45
N SER A 121 4.36 -1.97 -11.36
CA SER A 121 4.87 -0.82 -12.11
C SER A 121 4.98 0.40 -11.19
N VAL A 122 5.53 1.52 -11.69
CA VAL A 122 5.49 2.82 -11.00
C VAL A 122 4.05 3.21 -10.63
N ARG A 123 3.11 3.02 -11.56
CA ARG A 123 1.69 3.34 -11.35
C ARG A 123 1.02 2.37 -10.37
N GLY A 124 1.39 1.10 -10.39
CA GLY A 124 0.95 0.12 -9.39
C GLY A 124 1.40 0.49 -7.98
N HIS A 125 2.65 0.94 -7.83
CA HIS A 125 3.16 1.48 -6.57
C HIS A 125 2.37 2.71 -6.11
N GLU A 126 2.16 3.67 -7.01
CA GLU A 126 1.40 4.88 -6.74
C GLU A 126 -0.02 4.55 -6.24
N GLU A 127 -0.76 3.71 -6.95
CA GLU A 127 -2.12 3.34 -6.58
C GLU A 127 -2.16 2.61 -5.23
N LEU A 128 -1.28 1.63 -4.99
CA LEU A 128 -1.27 0.94 -3.70
C LEU A 128 -0.89 1.86 -2.54
N ASN A 129 0.06 2.79 -2.76
CA ASN A 129 0.44 3.79 -1.76
C ASN A 129 -0.72 4.76 -1.45
N ARG A 130 -1.51 5.14 -2.46
CA ARG A 130 -2.70 5.98 -2.25
C ARG A 130 -3.79 5.25 -1.46
N TYR A 131 -4.04 3.96 -1.74
CA TYR A 131 -4.95 3.15 -0.92
C TYR A 131 -4.42 2.96 0.51
N ALA A 132 -3.12 2.73 0.67
CA ALA A 132 -2.50 2.64 1.99
C ALA A 132 -2.66 3.94 2.79
N GLU A 133 -2.48 5.10 2.17
CA GLU A 133 -2.70 6.37 2.85
C GLU A 133 -4.18 6.61 3.17
N GLY A 134 -5.10 6.40 2.22
CA GLY A 134 -6.53 6.55 2.48
C GLY A 134 -7.02 5.64 3.60
N GLY A 135 -6.57 4.39 3.62
CA GLY A 135 -6.87 3.48 4.74
C GLY A 135 -6.27 3.92 6.07
N PHE A 136 -5.09 4.55 6.07
CA PHE A 136 -4.55 5.18 7.29
C PHE A 136 -5.41 6.36 7.75
N GLU A 137 -5.92 7.19 6.83
CA GLU A 137 -6.80 8.31 7.19
C GLU A 137 -8.07 7.81 7.89
N ILE A 138 -8.68 6.76 7.36
CA ILE A 138 -9.83 6.08 8.01
C ILE A 138 -9.45 5.56 9.40
N ILE A 139 -8.33 4.84 9.53
CA ILE A 139 -7.86 4.32 10.82
C ILE A 139 -7.68 5.45 11.83
N ARG A 140 -7.05 6.55 11.42
CA ARG A 140 -6.79 7.71 12.27
C ARG A 140 -8.10 8.38 12.71
N ASP A 141 -9.04 8.54 11.80
CA ASP A 141 -10.28 9.29 12.06
C ASP A 141 -11.24 8.48 12.96
N GLU A 142 -11.28 7.15 12.78
CA GLU A 142 -12.01 6.21 13.65
C GLU A 142 -11.30 5.99 15.01
N MET A 143 -10.01 6.31 15.10
CA MET A 143 -9.19 6.18 16.32
C MET A 143 -8.58 7.52 16.70
N ILE A 144 -9.44 8.47 17.09
CA ILE A 144 -9.09 9.85 17.51
C ILE A 144 -7.82 9.88 18.38
N ASP A 145 -7.74 8.97 19.35
CA ASP A 145 -6.52 8.70 20.11
C ASP A 145 -5.88 7.37 19.70
N VAL A 146 -4.55 7.40 19.50
CA VAL A 146 -3.76 6.19 19.22
C VAL A 146 -3.93 5.22 20.39
N PRO A 147 -4.42 3.99 20.17
CA PRO A 147 -4.54 3.01 21.25
C PRO A 147 -3.20 2.74 21.91
N HIS A 148 -3.19 2.69 23.25
CA HIS A 148 -1.98 2.39 24.02
C HIS A 148 -1.59 0.91 23.97
N GLU A 149 -2.53 0.03 23.63
CA GLU A 149 -2.35 -1.42 23.58
C GLU A 149 -2.69 -1.96 22.20
N LEU A 150 -1.85 -2.87 21.69
CA LEU A 150 -2.04 -3.49 20.38
C LEU A 150 -3.37 -4.25 20.30
N PHE A 151 -3.77 -4.98 21.34
CA PHE A 151 -5.04 -5.71 21.29
C PHE A 151 -6.25 -4.77 21.14
N ILE A 152 -6.19 -3.57 21.74
CA ILE A 152 -7.25 -2.54 21.58
C ILE A 152 -7.26 -2.05 20.14
N PHE A 153 -6.09 -1.77 19.57
CA PHE A 153 -5.95 -1.41 18.17
C PHE A 153 -6.55 -2.49 17.25
N LEU A 154 -6.16 -3.75 17.42
CA LEU A 154 -6.62 -4.85 16.57
C LEU A 154 -8.14 -5.07 16.69
N ASN A 155 -8.71 -4.94 17.89
CA ASN A 155 -10.15 -5.02 18.07
C ASN A 155 -10.88 -3.91 17.32
N LYS A 156 -10.42 -2.66 17.42
CA LYS A 156 -11.01 -1.53 16.68
C LYS A 156 -10.80 -1.67 15.17
N TYR A 157 -9.61 -2.07 14.75
CA TYR A 157 -9.25 -2.32 13.35
C TYR A 157 -10.17 -3.38 12.72
N HIS A 158 -10.45 -4.46 13.45
CA HIS A 158 -11.40 -5.47 13.01
C HIS A 158 -12.81 -4.90 12.82
N GLN A 159 -13.28 -4.01 13.70
CA GLN A 159 -14.56 -3.32 13.53
C GLN A 159 -14.59 -2.44 12.27
N ILE A 160 -13.47 -1.75 11.95
CA ILE A 160 -13.36 -0.95 10.72
C ILE A 160 -13.54 -1.84 9.49
N ILE A 161 -12.89 -3.01 9.46
CA ILE A 161 -12.94 -3.94 8.33
C ILE A 161 -14.33 -4.58 8.17
N VAL A 162 -14.96 -5.02 9.26
CA VAL A 162 -16.22 -5.79 9.18
C VAL A 162 -17.43 -4.90 8.90
N ASN A 163 -17.38 -3.62 9.27
CA ASN A 163 -18.46 -2.65 9.04
C ASN A 163 -18.36 -1.97 7.66
N CYS A 164 -17.81 -2.67 6.66
CA CYS A 164 -17.66 -2.22 5.28
C CYS A 164 -18.75 -2.76 4.35
#